data_AF-A0A7M3WWF0-F1
#
_entry.id   AF-A0A7M3WWF0-F1
#
_cell.length_a   1.000
_cell.length_b   1.000
_cell.length_c   1.000
_cell.angle_alpha   90.00
_cell.angle_beta   90.00
_cell.angle_gamma   90.00
#
_symmetry.space_group_name_H-M   'P 1'
#
loop_
_entity.id
_entity.type
_entity.pdbx_description
1 polymer ?
#
loop_
_entity_poly.entity_id
_entity_poly.type
_entity_poly.pdbx_seq_one_letter_code
_entity_poly.pdbx_strand_id
1 'polypeptide(L)'
;MNTLARRSLLLLTSLSLTAAPAQALIAEGNDEGAALLAAMFFSFVTVPISFLLFLFAISATTRPTLRLFAGLPGLMTVLTAYWVLIAGGRPDMIWLPMFHAALAAIMFWVGGLGQTQAAPAMTGQSGTEYPPQGGV
;
A
#
# COMPACT_ATOMS: atom_id res chain seq x y z
N MET A 1 36.00 -1.33 13.60
CA MET A 1 35.27 -1.92 12.46
C MET A 1 34.71 -0.81 11.61
N ASN A 2 35.17 -0.66 10.36
CA ASN A 2 34.78 0.45 9.48
C ASN A 2 33.28 0.39 9.15
N THR A 3 32.60 1.54 9.19
CA THR A 3 31.17 1.70 8.85
C THR A 3 30.83 1.13 7.48
N LEU A 4 31.78 1.15 6.54
CA LEU A 4 31.65 0.55 5.22
C LEU A 4 31.54 -0.97 5.30
N ALA A 5 32.42 -1.65 6.04
CA ALA A 5 32.37 -3.10 6.23
C ALA A 5 31.09 -3.55 6.95
N ARG A 6 30.57 -2.74 7.88
CA ARG A 6 29.30 -3.00 8.56
C ARG A 6 28.10 -2.89 7.61
N ARG A 7 28.11 -1.92 6.68
CA ARG A 7 27.10 -1.77 5.63
C ARG A 7 27.17 -2.88 4.59
N SER A 8 28.38 -3.27 4.16
CA SER A 8 28.59 -4.39 3.25
C SER A 8 28.14 -5.71 3.86
N LEU A 9 28.45 -5.92 5.15
CA LEU A 9 28.00 -7.09 5.89
C LEU A 9 26.48 -7.10 5.97
N LEU A 10 25.84 -5.99 6.36
CA LEU A 10 24.38 -5.90 6.39
C LEU A 10 23.74 -6.17 5.02
N LEU A 11 24.31 -5.65 3.93
CA LEU A 11 23.82 -5.93 2.57
C LEU A 11 23.96 -7.40 2.20
N LEU A 12 25.13 -8.01 2.47
CA LEU A 12 25.39 -9.41 2.18
C LEU A 12 24.54 -10.35 3.03
N THR A 13 24.36 -10.04 4.33
CA THR A 13 23.50 -10.81 5.23
C THR A 13 22.04 -10.67 4.83
N SER A 14 21.59 -9.46 4.46
CA SER A 14 20.23 -9.24 3.94
C SER A 14 20.00 -10.00 2.64
N LEU A 15 20.95 -9.96 1.71
CA LEU A 15 20.90 -10.68 0.43
C LEU A 15 20.93 -12.21 0.63
N SER A 16 21.63 -12.70 1.65
CA SER A 16 21.71 -14.13 1.97
C SER A 16 20.44 -14.64 2.65
N LEU A 17 19.82 -13.83 3.51
CA LEU A 17 18.52 -14.12 4.14
C LEU A 17 17.38 -14.19 3.12
N THR A 18 17.45 -13.44 2.03
CA THR A 18 16.45 -13.49 0.94
C THR A 18 16.74 -14.56 -0.10
N ALA A 19 18.00 -14.98 -0.23
CA ALA A 19 18.38 -16.04 -1.16
C ALA A 19 17.83 -17.40 -0.74
N ALA A 20 17.78 -17.72 0.56
CA ALA A 20 17.30 -19.04 1.05
C ALA A 20 15.87 -19.42 0.57
N PRO A 21 14.83 -18.56 0.71
CA PRO A 21 13.50 -18.89 0.20
C PRO A 21 13.42 -18.85 -1.33
N ALA A 22 14.16 -17.96 -2.00
CA ALA A 22 14.17 -17.86 -3.46
C ALA A 22 14.86 -19.08 -4.12
N GLN A 23 15.92 -19.60 -3.51
CA GLN A 23 16.65 -20.78 -3.99
C GLN A 23 15.81 -22.06 -3.90
N ALA A 24 15.00 -22.21 -2.85
CA ALA A 24 14.07 -23.34 -2.70
C ALA A 24 12.99 -23.33 -3.80
N LEU A 25 12.52 -22.15 -4.21
CA LEU A 25 11.48 -21.98 -5.24
C LEU A 25 12.01 -22.13 -6.67
N ILE A 26 13.27 -21.74 -6.92
CA ILE A 26 13.92 -21.90 -8.24
C ILE A 26 14.30 -23.37 -8.50
N ALA A 27 14.63 -24.14 -7.45
CA ALA A 27 15.01 -25.54 -7.58
C ALA A 27 13.86 -26.47 -8.02
N GLU A 28 12.59 -26.07 -7.79
CA GLU A 28 11.44 -26.91 -8.14
C GLU A 28 11.04 -26.87 -9.61
N GLY A 29 11.48 -25.87 -10.40
CA GLY A 29 11.22 -25.81 -11.86
C GLY A 29 9.76 -25.89 -12.30
N ASN A 30 8.82 -25.84 -11.35
CA ASN A 30 7.37 -25.98 -11.52
C ASN A 30 6.70 -24.59 -11.53
N ASP A 31 5.54 -24.49 -12.16
CA ASP A 31 4.75 -23.25 -12.26
C ASP A 31 4.43 -22.66 -10.87
N GLU A 32 4.30 -23.51 -9.85
CA GLU A 32 4.16 -23.13 -8.44
C GLU A 32 5.35 -22.28 -7.94
N GLY A 33 6.58 -22.72 -8.21
CA GLY A 33 7.80 -22.05 -7.77
C GLY A 33 7.98 -20.69 -8.43
N ALA A 34 7.66 -20.59 -9.71
CA ALA A 34 7.69 -19.33 -10.46
C ALA A 34 6.66 -18.31 -9.93
N ALA A 35 5.44 -18.76 -9.63
CA ALA A 35 4.39 -17.91 -9.06
C ALA A 35 4.80 -17.36 -7.69
N LEU A 36 5.34 -18.21 -6.82
CA LEU A 36 5.80 -17.81 -5.48
C LEU A 36 7.02 -16.89 -5.55
N LEU A 37 7.95 -17.13 -6.47
CA LEU A 37 9.09 -16.25 -6.70
C LEU A 37 8.64 -14.87 -7.16
N ALA A 38 7.69 -14.79 -8.10
CA ALA A 38 7.09 -13.53 -8.52
C ALA A 38 6.44 -12.80 -7.34
N ALA A 39 5.61 -13.49 -6.55
CA ALA A 39 4.97 -12.91 -5.37
C ALA A 39 5.98 -12.34 -4.37
N MET A 40 7.07 -13.08 -4.09
CA MET A 40 8.13 -12.62 -3.21
C MET A 40 8.88 -11.43 -3.79
N PHE A 41 9.25 -11.48 -5.06
CA PHE A 41 10.02 -10.41 -5.71
C PHE A 41 9.24 -9.09 -5.70
N PHE A 42 7.97 -9.11 -6.10
CA PHE A 42 7.15 -7.90 -6.06
C PHE A 42 6.96 -7.43 -4.61
N SER A 43 6.75 -8.33 -3.64
CA SER A 43 6.63 -7.96 -2.23
C SER A 43 7.89 -7.27 -1.69
N PHE A 44 9.08 -7.75 -2.05
CA PHE A 44 10.35 -7.15 -1.68
C PHE A 44 10.53 -5.72 -2.18
N VAL A 45 9.82 -5.34 -3.24
CA VAL A 45 9.85 -3.97 -3.78
C VAL A 45 8.73 -3.12 -3.16
N THR A 46 7.50 -3.64 -3.15
CA THR A 46 6.31 -2.90 -2.72
C THR A 46 6.34 -2.56 -1.23
N VAL A 47 6.81 -3.49 -0.38
CA VAL A 47 6.82 -3.28 1.06
C VAL A 47 7.76 -2.14 1.47
N PRO A 48 9.04 -2.10 1.06
CA PRO A 48 9.91 -0.96 1.34
C PRO A 48 9.38 0.37 0.79
N ILE A 49 8.80 0.37 -0.42
CA ILE A 49 8.20 1.58 -1.00
C ILE A 49 7.04 2.07 -0.13
N SER A 50 6.18 1.16 0.35
CA SER A 50 5.07 1.50 1.23
C SER A 50 5.57 2.12 2.55
N PHE A 51 6.65 1.59 3.12
CA PHE A 51 7.30 2.17 4.30
C PHE A 51 7.88 3.56 4.04
N LEU A 52 8.50 3.80 2.89
CA LEU A 52 8.99 5.14 2.52
C LEU A 52 7.82 6.12 2.34
N LEU A 53 6.72 5.67 1.75
CA LEU A 53 5.54 6.52 1.55
C LEU A 53 4.88 6.92 2.87
N PHE A 54 5.01 6.11 3.93
CA PHE A 54 4.55 6.51 5.27
C PHE A 54 5.21 7.80 5.81
N LEU A 55 6.33 8.27 5.26
CA LEU A 55 6.84 9.62 5.58
C LEU A 55 5.82 10.71 5.25
N PHE A 56 4.93 10.48 4.28
CA PHE A 56 3.85 11.43 3.95
C PHE A 56 2.80 11.54 5.06
N ALA A 57 2.75 10.59 6.00
CA ALA A 57 1.88 10.70 7.18
C ALA A 57 2.25 11.88 8.09
N ILE A 58 3.50 12.35 8.04
CA ILE A 58 4.04 13.39 8.92
C ILE A 58 3.35 14.74 8.67
N SER A 59 3.03 15.07 7.41
CA SER A 59 2.42 16.36 7.06
C SER A 59 0.96 16.22 6.66
N ALA A 60 0.10 17.10 7.18
CA ALA A 60 -1.31 17.15 6.81
C ALA A 60 -1.51 17.39 5.29
N THR A 61 -0.59 18.13 4.65
CA THR A 61 -0.65 18.42 3.21
C THR A 61 -0.38 17.19 2.34
N THR A 62 0.49 16.27 2.78
CA THR A 62 0.88 15.09 2.00
C THR A 62 0.14 13.82 2.41
N ARG A 63 -0.59 13.82 3.54
CA ARG A 63 -1.46 12.72 3.96
C ARG A 63 -2.45 12.25 2.87
N PRO A 64 -3.17 13.12 2.14
CA PRO A 64 -4.09 12.67 1.09
C PRO A 64 -3.38 11.85 0.01
N THR A 65 -2.12 12.15 -0.27
CA THR A 65 -1.27 11.41 -1.20
C THR A 65 -1.02 9.98 -0.71
N LEU A 66 -0.92 9.76 0.60
CA LEU A 66 -0.82 8.42 1.19
C LEU A 66 -2.05 7.56 0.88
N ARG A 67 -3.25 8.18 0.82
CA ARG A 67 -4.50 7.49 0.47
C ARG A 67 -4.56 7.07 -1.00
N LEU A 68 -4.02 7.91 -1.90
CA LEU A 68 -3.84 7.54 -3.32
C LEU A 68 -2.89 6.36 -3.44
N PHE A 69 -1.74 6.43 -2.76
CA PHE A 69 -0.74 5.37 -2.81
C PHE A 69 -1.11 4.09 -2.04
N ALA A 70 -2.12 4.12 -1.17
CA ALA A 70 -2.69 2.92 -0.56
C ALA A 70 -3.17 1.90 -1.62
N GLY A 71 -3.48 2.36 -2.83
CA GLY A 71 -3.79 1.50 -3.97
C GLY A 71 -2.63 0.58 -4.38
N LEU A 72 -1.37 0.94 -4.10
CA LEU A 72 -0.20 0.14 -4.46
C LEU A 72 -0.09 -1.17 -3.65
N PRO A 73 -0.06 -1.15 -2.29
CA PRO A 73 -0.20 -2.37 -1.52
C PRO A 73 -1.59 -3.02 -1.68
N GLY A 74 -2.64 -2.25 -1.97
CA GLY A 74 -3.96 -2.79 -2.29
C GLY A 74 -3.96 -3.69 -3.53
N LEU A 75 -3.39 -3.22 -4.64
CA LEU A 75 -3.19 -4.02 -5.86
C LEU A 75 -2.35 -5.27 -5.58
N MET A 76 -1.28 -5.09 -4.81
CA MET A 76 -0.40 -6.18 -4.43
C MET A 76 -1.07 -7.25 -3.58
N THR A 77 -2.10 -6.90 -2.81
CA THR A 77 -2.94 -7.88 -2.11
C THR A 77 -3.59 -8.84 -3.10
N VAL A 78 -4.15 -8.32 -4.20
CA VAL A 78 -4.80 -9.13 -5.23
C VAL A 78 -3.77 -9.98 -5.97
N LEU A 79 -2.65 -9.39 -6.37
CA LEU A 79 -1.59 -10.09 -7.10
C LEU A 79 -0.97 -11.21 -6.27
N THR A 80 -0.64 -10.93 -5.01
CA THR A 80 -0.08 -11.95 -4.10
C THR A 80 -1.12 -12.99 -3.72
N ALA A 81 -2.40 -12.65 -3.56
CA ALA A 81 -3.45 -13.65 -3.36
C ALA A 81 -3.55 -14.59 -4.56
N TYR A 82 -3.52 -14.06 -5.79
CA TYR A 82 -3.52 -14.88 -7.01
C TYR A 82 -2.27 -15.78 -7.08
N TRP A 83 -1.08 -15.20 -6.98
CA TRP A 83 0.15 -15.97 -7.14
C TRP A 83 0.41 -16.97 -6.02
N VAL A 84 0.05 -16.64 -4.78
CA VAL A 84 0.30 -17.52 -3.63
C VAL A 84 -0.78 -18.57 -3.48
N LEU A 85 -2.05 -18.17 -3.50
CA LEU A 85 -3.17 -19.06 -3.17
C LEU A 85 -3.67 -19.85 -4.37
N ILE A 86 -3.66 -19.24 -5.56
CA ILE A 86 -4.24 -19.84 -6.78
C ILE A 86 -3.15 -20.49 -7.62
N ALA A 87 -2.15 -19.73 -8.06
CA ALA A 87 -1.09 -20.25 -8.93
C ALA A 87 -0.05 -21.09 -8.16
N GLY A 88 0.30 -20.69 -6.93
CA GLY A 88 1.26 -21.39 -6.09
C GLY A 88 0.65 -22.50 -5.23
N GLY A 89 -0.68 -22.50 -5.03
CA GLY A 89 -1.35 -23.51 -4.20
C GLY A 89 -0.83 -23.59 -2.76
N ARG A 90 -0.32 -22.47 -2.20
CA ARG A 90 0.27 -22.39 -0.86
C ARG A 90 -0.62 -21.58 0.10
N PRO A 91 -1.73 -22.15 0.62
CA PRO A 91 -2.60 -21.44 1.57
C PRO A 91 -1.92 -21.14 2.91
N ASP A 92 -0.86 -21.88 3.26
CA ASP A 92 0.01 -21.60 4.39
C ASP A 92 0.70 -20.22 4.30
N MET A 93 0.85 -19.69 3.10
CA MET A 93 1.42 -18.36 2.83
C MET A 93 0.38 -17.23 2.71
N ILE A 94 -0.87 -17.46 3.16
CA ILE A 94 -1.95 -16.44 3.16
C ILE A 94 -1.58 -15.15 3.91
N TRP A 95 -0.62 -15.21 4.82
CA TRP A 95 -0.12 -14.05 5.55
C TRP A 95 0.46 -12.97 4.62
N LEU A 96 1.02 -13.34 3.45
CA LEU A 96 1.65 -12.41 2.51
C LEU A 96 0.63 -11.44 1.87
N PRO A 97 -0.48 -11.90 1.25
CA PRO A 97 -1.53 -11.00 0.79
C PRO A 97 -2.21 -10.26 1.94
N MET A 98 -2.45 -10.90 3.08
CA MET A 98 -3.03 -10.23 4.26
C MET A 98 -2.16 -9.05 4.75
N PHE A 99 -0.84 -9.19 4.70
CA PHE A 99 0.08 -8.14 5.08
C PHE A 99 -0.04 -6.91 4.16
N HIS A 100 -0.14 -7.13 2.85
CA HIS A 100 -0.39 -6.05 1.89
C HIS A 100 -1.75 -5.39 2.11
N ALA A 101 -2.77 -6.18 2.44
CA ALA A 101 -4.12 -5.68 2.73
C ALA A 101 -4.09 -4.76 3.96
N ALA A 102 -3.39 -5.18 5.02
CA ALA A 102 -3.20 -4.39 6.23
C ALA A 102 -2.45 -3.09 5.96
N LEU A 103 -1.36 -3.14 5.17
CA LEU A 103 -0.63 -1.93 4.76
C LEU A 103 -1.54 -0.95 4.00
N ALA A 104 -2.31 -1.46 3.03
CA ALA A 104 -3.25 -0.65 2.27
C ALA A 104 -4.30 0.01 3.18
N ALA A 105 -4.87 -0.74 4.12
CA ALA A 105 -5.84 -0.21 5.07
C ALA A 105 -5.24 0.89 5.95
N ILE A 106 -4.03 0.70 6.49
CA ILE A 106 -3.36 1.70 7.32
C ILE A 106 -3.05 2.95 6.50
N MET A 107 -2.49 2.81 5.29
CA MET A 107 -2.19 3.95 4.41
C MET A 107 -3.45 4.74 4.05
N PHE A 108 -4.54 4.04 3.74
CA PHE A 108 -5.82 4.66 3.40
C PHE A 108 -6.41 5.42 4.60
N TRP A 109 -6.41 4.80 5.78
CA TRP A 109 -6.92 5.40 7.01
C TRP A 109 -6.10 6.62 7.42
N VAL A 110 -4.77 6.49 7.51
CA VAL A 110 -3.86 7.59 7.86
C VAL A 110 -3.99 8.75 6.86
N GLY A 111 -4.10 8.44 5.56
CA GLY A 111 -4.27 9.45 4.53
C GLY A 111 -5.62 10.16 4.54
N GLY A 112 -6.61 9.63 5.28
CA GLY A 112 -7.91 10.26 5.52
C GLY A 112 -7.98 11.12 6.78
N LEU A 113 -6.96 11.10 7.65
CA LEU A 113 -6.96 11.86 8.89
C LEU A 113 -6.93 13.38 8.62
N GLY A 114 -7.95 14.10 9.10
CA GLY A 114 -8.09 15.54 8.91
C GLY A 114 -8.98 15.96 7.73
N GLN A 115 -9.58 15.01 7.00
CA GLN A 115 -10.61 15.27 6.00
C GLN A 115 -12.01 15.43 6.60
N THR A 116 -12.12 15.47 7.93
CA THR A 116 -13.39 15.74 8.62
C THR A 116 -13.81 17.19 8.36
N GLN A 117 -14.81 17.33 7.48
CA GLN A 117 -15.72 18.45 7.34
C GLN A 117 -15.23 19.63 6.50
N ALA A 118 -15.41 19.52 5.18
CA ALA A 118 -15.96 20.67 4.47
C ALA A 118 -17.32 20.94 5.14
N ALA A 119 -17.42 22.03 5.92
CA ALA A 119 -18.70 22.51 6.42
C ALA A 119 -19.68 22.50 5.24
N PRO A 120 -20.92 22.00 5.40
CA PRO A 120 -21.91 22.13 4.34
C PRO A 120 -21.92 23.60 3.97
N ALA A 121 -21.65 23.90 2.70
CA ALA A 121 -21.82 25.24 2.18
C ALA A 121 -23.26 25.61 2.52
N MET A 122 -23.44 26.43 3.56
CA MET A 122 -24.68 27.12 3.81
C MET A 122 -24.82 28.01 2.59
N THR A 123 -25.43 27.45 1.54
CA THR A 123 -25.91 28.20 0.40
C THR A 123 -26.82 29.24 1.01
N GLY A 124 -26.28 30.45 1.17
CA GLY A 124 -27.03 31.61 1.55
C GLY A 124 -28.17 31.67 0.57
N GLN A 125 -29.36 31.37 1.07
CA GLN A 125 -30.62 31.62 0.40
C GLN A 125 -30.67 33.13 0.23
N SER A 126 -30.13 33.63 -0.89
CA SER A 126 -30.25 35.02 -1.29
C SER A 126 -31.72 35.23 -1.60
N GLY A 127 -32.45 35.73 -0.60
CA GLY A 127 -33.85 36.12 -0.74
C GLY A 127 -33.98 37.15 -1.86
N THR A 128 -34.54 36.72 -2.98
CA THR A 128 -35.08 37.58 -4.03
C THR A 128 -36.52 37.17 -4.27
N GLU A 129 -37.38 37.42 -3.29
CA GLU A 129 -38.83 37.46 -3.48
C GLU A 129 -39.35 38.78 -2.91
N TYR A 130 -39.21 39.84 -3.70
CA TYR A 130 -40.13 40.97 -3.59
C TYR A 130 -41.33 40.67 -4.49
N PRO A 131 -42.57 40.65 -3.97
CA PRO A 131 -43.75 40.48 -4.82
C PRO A 131 -43.99 41.74 -5.66
N PRO A 132 -44.59 41.62 -6.86
CA PRO A 132 -44.91 42.76 -7.70
C PRO A 132 -45.94 43.65 -7.01
N GLN A 133 -45.61 44.93 -6.82
CA GLN A 133 -46.59 45.96 -6.51
C GLN A 133 -47.55 46.09 -7.69
N GLY A 134 -48.81 45.70 -7.47
CA GLY A 134 -49.90 45.88 -8.43
C GLY A 134 -51.18 46.30 -7.71
N GLY A 135 -51.60 47.55 -8.00
CA GLY A 135 -52.98 48.04 -8.10
C GLY A 135 -53.87 48.04 -6.84
N VAL A 136 -54.15 49.23 -6.29
CA VAL A 136 -55.27 50.12 -6.65
C VAL A 136 -55.00 51.54 -6.16
#